data_AF-A0A3N0GI40-F1
#
_entry.id   AF-A0A3N0GI40-F1
#
_cell.length_a   1.000
_cell.length_b   1.000
_cell.length_c   1.000
_cell.angle_alpha   90.00
_cell.angle_beta   90.00
_cell.angle_gamma   90.00
#
_symmetry.space_group_name_H-M   'P 1'
#
loop_
_entity.id
_entity.type
_entity.pdbx_description
1 polymer ?
#
loop_
_entity_poly.entity_id
_entity_poly.type
_entity_poly.pdbx_seq_one_letter_code
_entity_poly.pdbx_strand_id
1 'polypeptide(L)' 'MTDELTPRQRAERRRRLAEIFGEVLPEQTSDDAGEAGAAERRTDDQAQEDWLKSQVPPHHG' A
#
# COMPACT_ATOMS: atom_id res chain seq x y z
N MET A 1 5.09 3.33 -22.36
CA MET A 1 3.99 3.77 -23.22
C MET A 1 2.70 3.28 -22.58
N THR A 2 2.03 4.13 -21.80
CA THR A 2 0.66 3.82 -21.37
C THR A 2 -0.22 3.99 -22.60
N ASP A 3 -0.61 2.87 -23.21
CA ASP A 3 -1.54 2.91 -24.33
C ASP A 3 -2.89 3.39 -23.78
N GLU A 4 -3.28 4.61 -24.18
CA GLU A 4 -4.50 5.27 -23.72
C GLU A 4 -5.72 4.49 -24.23
N LEU A 5 -6.40 3.78 -23.33
CA LEU A 5 -7.60 3.03 -23.69
C LEU A 5 -8.68 3.98 -24.21
N THR A 6 -9.33 3.64 -25.32
CA THR A 6 -10.55 4.32 -25.76
C THR A 6 -11.67 4.15 -24.72
N PRO A 7 -12.71 5.02 -24.71
CA PRO A 7 -13.83 4.90 -23.77
C PRO A 7 -14.49 3.52 -23.79
N ARG A 8 -14.64 2.92 -24.98
CA ARG A 8 -15.19 1.57 -25.14
C ARG A 8 -14.30 0.51 -24.48
N GLN A 9 -13.00 0.55 -24.73
CA GLN A 9 -12.05 -0.40 -24.13
C GLN A 9 -12.01 -0.27 -22.59
N ARG A 10 -12.14 0.96 -22.05
CA ARG A 10 -12.27 1.18 -20.59
C ARG A 10 -13.55 0.54 -20.05
N ALA A 11 -14.66 0.66 -20.75
CA ALA A 11 -15.94 0.05 -20.36
C ALA A 11 -15.89 -1.48 -20.39
N GLU A 12 -15.34 -2.07 -21.46
CA GLU A 12 -15.16 -3.53 -21.58
C GLU A 12 -14.23 -4.08 -20.49
N ARG A 13 -13.11 -3.39 -20.21
CA ARG A 13 -12.21 -3.75 -19.10
C ARG A 13 -12.92 -3.72 -17.75
N ARG A 14 -13.71 -2.67 -17.48
CA ARG A 14 -14.49 -2.55 -16.24
C ARG A 14 -15.50 -3.69 -16.09
N ARG A 15 -16.23 -4.02 -17.16
CA ARG A 15 -17.19 -5.13 -17.16
C ARG A 15 -16.52 -6.47 -16.83
N ARG A 16 -15.37 -6.76 -17.47
CA ARG A 16 -14.62 -7.99 -17.20
C ARG A 16 -14.10 -8.06 -15.76
N LEU A 17 -13.64 -6.94 -15.23
CA LEU A 17 -13.23 -6.86 -13.83
C LEU A 17 -14.43 -7.10 -12.90
N ALA A 18 -15.59 -6.50 -13.18
CA ALA A 18 -16.80 -6.70 -12.37
C ALA A 18 -17.32 -8.14 -12.42
N GLU A 19 -17.16 -8.85 -13.54
CA GLU A 19 -17.51 -10.27 -13.65
C GLU A 19 -16.64 -11.16 -12.74
N ILE A 20 -15.37 -10.79 -12.53
CA ILE A 20 -14.42 -11.57 -11.72
C ILE A 20 -14.46 -11.15 -10.25
N PHE A 21 -14.50 -9.85 -10.01
CA PHE A 21 -14.27 -9.24 -8.70
C PHE A 21 -15.55 -8.63 -8.08
N GLY A 22 -16.65 -8.59 -8.82
CA GLY A 22 -17.85 -7.85 -8.43
C GLY A 22 -17.78 -6.36 -8.80
N GLU A 23 -18.95 -5.71 -8.79
CA GLU A 23 -19.06 -4.27 -9.07
C GLU A 23 -18.64 -3.39 -7.88
N VAL A 24 -18.79 -3.93 -6.66
CA VAL A 24 -18.47 -3.25 -5.41
C VAL A 24 -17.05 -3.59 -4.99
N LEU A 25 -16.19 -2.56 -4.92
CA LEU A 25 -14.91 -2.67 -4.24
C LEU A 25 -15.17 -2.68 -2.72
N PRO A 26 -14.55 -3.60 -1.96
CA PRO A 26 -14.63 -3.55 -0.51
C PRO A 26 -14.05 -2.23 -0.01
N GLU A 27 -14.60 -1.74 1.10
CA GLU A 27 -14.03 -0.60 1.81
C GLU A 27 -12.59 -0.93 2.19
N GLN A 28 -11.64 -0.04 1.87
CA GLN A 28 -10.27 -0.20 2.33
C GLN A 28 -10.22 0.01 3.85
N THR A 29 -9.56 -0.91 4.54
CA THR A 29 -9.30 -0.78 5.97
C THR A 29 -8.09 0.11 6.21
N SER A 30 -7.90 0.54 7.46
CA SER A 30 -6.68 1.28 7.82
C SER A 30 -5.41 0.47 7.62
N ASP A 31 -5.49 -0.86 7.64
CA ASP A 31 -4.34 -1.75 7.42
C ASP A 31 -3.92 -1.78 5.93
N ASP A 32 -4.85 -1.51 5.01
CA ASP A 32 -4.60 -1.43 3.56
C ASP A 32 -3.98 -0.09 3.13
N ALA A 33 -4.15 0.94 3.97
CA ALA A 33 -3.51 2.23 3.78
C ALA A 33 -2.03 2.08 4.13
N GLY A 34 -1.23 1.67 3.13
CA GLY A 34 0.22 1.76 3.23
C GLY A 34 0.58 3.18 3.67
N GLU A 35 1.33 3.28 4.77
CA GLU A 35 1.70 4.50 5.49
C GLU A 35 1.82 5.69 4.53
N ALA A 36 0.81 6.56 4.57
CA ALA A 36 0.60 7.65 3.62
C ALA A 36 1.64 8.77 3.84
N GLY A 37 2.90 8.48 3.57
CA GLY A 37 3.97 9.34 4.07
C GLY A 37 5.37 8.91 3.64
N ALA A 38 5.57 8.31 2.46
CA ALA A 38 6.91 7.96 1.99
C ALA A 38 7.91 9.15 1.99
N ALA A 39 7.42 10.40 2.02
CA ALA A 39 8.23 11.60 2.22
C ALA A 39 8.54 11.94 3.70
N GLU A 40 7.66 11.57 4.64
CA GLU A 40 7.81 11.77 6.10
C GLU A 40 8.61 10.64 6.77
N ARG A 41 8.65 9.44 6.18
CA ARG A 41 9.39 8.28 6.75
C ARG A 41 10.89 8.46 6.91
N ARG A 42 11.52 9.37 6.15
CA ARG A 42 12.98 9.60 6.27
C ARG A 42 13.39 10.17 7.63
N THR A 43 12.48 10.79 8.36
CA THR A 43 12.74 11.25 9.74
C THR A 43 12.46 10.18 10.80
N ASP A 44 11.67 9.16 10.45
CA ASP A 44 11.25 8.09 11.37
C ASP A 44 12.27 6.93 11.43
N ASP A 45 13.05 6.73 10.36
CA ASP A 45 14.04 5.66 10.28
C ASP A 45 15.04 5.68 11.47
N GLN A 46 15.49 6.84 11.93
CA GLN A 46 16.40 6.91 13.09
C GLN A 46 15.70 6.60 14.42
N ALA A 47 14.47 7.07 14.61
CA ALA A 47 13.71 6.80 15.82
C ALA A 47 13.35 5.30 15.93
N GLN A 48 13.03 4.68 14.79
CA GLN A 48 12.73 3.26 14.70
C GLN A 48 13.97 2.39 14.96
N GLU A 49 15.13 2.76 14.41
CA GLU A 49 16.40 2.10 14.67
C GLU A 49 16.84 2.20 16.14
N ASP A 50 16.66 3.36 16.76
CA ASP A 50 16.98 3.57 18.18
C ASP A 50 16.05 2.78 19.10
N TRP A 51 14.75 2.72 18.78
CA TRP A 51 13.81 1.86 19.48
C TRP A 51 14.21 0.38 19.35
N LEU A 52 14.55 -0.09 18.15
CA LEU A 52 14.92 -1.49 17.93
C LEU A 52 16.18 -1.89 18.71
N LYS A 53 17.20 -1.03 18.74
CA LYS A 53 18.43 -1.25 19.52
C LYS A 53 18.17 -1.28 21.03
N SER A 54 17.17 -0.53 21.52
CA SER A 54 16.77 -0.55 22.93
C SER A 54 16.11 -1.87 23.37
N GLN A 55 15.62 -2.67 22.41
CA GLN A 55 14.97 -3.95 22.69
C GLN A 55 15.95 -5.13 22.78
N VAL A 56 17.26 -4.91 22.58
CA VAL A 56 18.26 -5.99 22.68
C VAL A 56 18.46 -6.38 24.15
N PRO A 57 18.21 -7.65 24.54
CA PRO A 57 18.38 -8.09 25.91
C PRO A 57 19.86 -8.03 26.37
N PRO A 58 20.13 -7.75 27.66
CA PRO A 58 21.47 -7.47 28.17
C PRO A 58 22.45 -8.66 28.16
N HIS A 59 21.98 -9.85 27.77
CA HIS A 59 22.77 -11.08 27.71
C HIS A 59 23.05 -11.56 26.27
N HIS A 60 22.84 -10.70 25.27
CA HIS A 60 23.34 -10.94 23.92
C HIS A 60 24.78 -10.42 23.81
N GLY A 61 25.72 -11.28 24.23
CA GLY A 61 27.16 -11.14 24.10
C GLY A 61 27.80 -12.51 24.12
#